data_AF-A0A7Y1UI63-F1
#
_entry.id   AF-A0A7Y1UI63-F1
#
_cell.length_a   1.000
_cell.length_b   1.000
_cell.length_c   1.000
_cell.angle_alpha   90.00
_cell.angle_beta   90.00
_cell.angle_gamma   90.00
#
_symmetry.space_group_name_H-M   'P 1'
#
loop_
_entity.id
_entity.type
_entity.pdbx_description
1 polymer ?
#
loop_
_entity_poly.entity_id
_entity_poly.type
_entity_poly.pdbx_seq_one_letter_code
_entity_poly.pdbx_strand_id
1 'polypeptide(L)'
;MKHPLVIIAGLLVAVGLLLLVFAPDRGEQPGPSPSPSAPEHPAPAAGGSGNASSSRPASAPPLVQPVPVPEALADPRALQPEPLMLNFSAPPFERKPDGRVFKSDVIATAGSLNSADHEPLSDLEILGTIIDSYRAIFRENPIAGENREVVEALTGGNVYKLVLVDPGHPAINPDGELVDRWETPFRFHPISRAHMEIFSAGPDRQFGTPDDIMVDEPAVIGDRGPGS
;
A
#
# COMPACT_ATOMS: atom_id res chain seq x y z
N MET A 1 -62.21 20.21 27.39
CA MET A 1 -61.88 18.97 26.64
C MET A 1 -60.86 18.18 27.44
N LYS A 2 -60.83 16.86 27.26
CA LYS A 2 -60.36 15.81 28.20
C LYS A 2 -58.82 15.72 28.36
N HIS A 3 -58.35 15.60 29.62
CA HIS A 3 -57.21 14.86 30.27
C HIS A 3 -55.93 14.41 29.49
N PRO A 4 -54.82 13.99 30.15
CA PRO A 4 -53.96 14.67 31.15
C PRO A 4 -52.43 14.38 30.97
N LEU A 5 -51.64 14.95 31.89
CA LEU A 5 -50.25 14.70 32.30
C LEU A 5 -49.75 13.23 32.24
N VAL A 6 -48.51 13.00 31.75
CA VAL A 6 -47.68 11.83 32.10
C VAL A 6 -46.27 12.29 32.48
N ILE A 7 -45.94 12.09 33.76
CA ILE A 7 -44.59 12.11 34.34
C ILE A 7 -44.11 10.66 34.32
N ILE A 8 -42.93 10.36 33.76
CA ILE A 8 -42.14 9.20 34.18
C ILE A 8 -40.69 9.65 34.33
N ALA A 9 -40.21 9.56 35.57
CA ALA A 9 -38.84 9.72 35.98
C ALA A 9 -38.13 8.35 36.02
N GLY A 10 -36.84 8.35 35.66
CA GLY A 10 -35.80 7.50 36.26
C GLY A 10 -35.60 6.09 35.68
N LEU A 11 -34.36 5.78 35.27
CA LEU A 11 -33.51 4.83 35.99
C LEU A 11 -32.03 4.90 35.52
N LEU A 12 -31.14 5.23 36.45
CA LEU A 12 -29.70 4.97 36.41
C LEU A 12 -29.46 3.49 36.73
N VAL A 13 -28.65 2.77 35.94
CA VAL A 13 -27.94 1.58 36.44
C VAL A 13 -26.49 1.63 35.95
N ALA A 14 -25.61 1.92 36.89
CA ALA A 14 -24.20 1.62 36.84
C ALA A 14 -24.00 0.09 36.80
N VAL A 15 -23.10 -0.39 35.95
CA VAL A 15 -22.54 -1.74 36.09
C VAL A 15 -21.08 -1.58 36.47
N GLY A 16 -20.81 -1.81 37.75
CA GLY A 16 -19.47 -1.94 38.29
C GLY A 16 -18.99 -3.39 38.21
N LEU A 17 -17.70 -3.52 37.90
CA LEU A 17 -16.72 -4.29 38.65
C LEU A 17 -17.05 -5.77 38.97
N LEU A 18 -16.51 -6.69 38.16
CA LEU A 18 -15.98 -7.98 38.65
C LEU A 18 -15.20 -8.72 37.55
N LEU A 19 -13.86 -8.76 37.62
CA LEU A 19 -13.13 -9.96 37.19
C LEU A 19 -11.97 -10.23 38.14
N LEU A 20 -12.26 -11.16 39.05
CA LEU A 20 -11.30 -11.97 39.80
C LEU A 20 -10.41 -12.75 38.82
N VAL A 21 -9.10 -12.67 39.08
CA VAL A 21 -8.18 -13.80 39.26
C VAL A 21 -8.37 -14.98 38.30
N PHE A 22 -7.49 -15.09 37.30
CA PHE A 22 -6.92 -16.36 36.87
C PHE A 22 -5.56 -16.10 36.19
N ALA A 23 -4.48 -16.36 36.94
CA ALA A 23 -3.18 -16.64 36.37
C ALA A 23 -3.16 -18.08 35.80
N PRO A 24 -2.35 -18.36 34.78
CA PRO A 24 -1.69 -19.65 34.72
C PRO A 24 -0.17 -19.49 34.69
N ASP A 25 0.41 -20.10 35.71
CA ASP A 25 1.79 -20.56 35.83
C ASP A 25 2.17 -21.41 34.59
N ARG A 26 3.30 -21.11 33.96
CA ARG A 26 3.94 -22.02 32.99
C ARG A 26 5.41 -22.14 33.33
N GLY A 27 5.69 -23.22 34.06
CA GLY A 27 7.01 -23.62 34.45
C GLY A 27 7.93 -23.94 33.27
N GLU A 28 9.22 -23.80 33.57
CA GLU A 28 10.34 -24.51 33.01
C GLU A 28 9.97 -25.89 32.43
N GLN A 29 10.41 -26.17 31.20
CA GLN A 29 10.96 -27.48 30.90
C GLN A 29 12.23 -27.41 30.05
N PRO A 30 13.14 -28.38 30.27
CA PRO A 30 14.55 -28.28 29.94
C PRO A 30 14.88 -28.90 28.58
N GLY A 31 15.98 -28.44 27.98
CA GLY A 31 16.57 -29.11 26.82
C GLY A 31 17.10 -30.50 27.15
N PRO A 32 17.24 -31.35 26.12
CA PRO A 32 18.41 -32.21 26.03
C PRO A 32 19.05 -32.17 24.63
N SER A 33 20.33 -31.75 24.60
CA SER A 33 21.55 -32.50 24.21
C SER A 33 21.56 -33.51 23.02
N PRO A 34 22.76 -33.82 22.47
CA PRO A 34 23.07 -33.73 21.04
C PRO A 34 23.39 -35.06 20.31
N SER A 35 23.84 -34.91 19.04
CA SER A 35 24.67 -35.83 18.21
C SER A 35 23.94 -36.94 17.42
N PRO A 36 24.51 -37.53 16.33
CA PRO A 36 25.92 -37.51 15.88
C PRO A 36 26.22 -37.36 14.35
N SER A 37 27.44 -36.87 14.09
CA SER A 37 28.49 -37.24 13.13
C SER A 37 28.23 -37.97 11.79
N ALA A 38 28.91 -37.44 10.75
CA ALA A 38 29.88 -38.10 9.83
C ALA A 38 29.54 -37.95 8.32
N PRO A 39 30.51 -38.03 7.36
CA PRO A 39 31.98 -37.99 7.46
C PRO A 39 32.67 -36.99 6.48
N GLU A 40 33.97 -36.77 6.69
CA GLU A 40 34.91 -36.05 5.82
C GLU A 40 35.47 -36.87 4.64
N HIS A 41 36.05 -36.12 3.67
CA HIS A 41 37.07 -36.44 2.64
C HIS A 41 36.61 -36.98 1.26
N PRO A 42 37.40 -36.77 0.17
CA PRO A 42 38.50 -35.80 -0.08
C PRO A 42 38.41 -35.07 -1.45
N ALA A 43 39.32 -34.10 -1.64
CA ALA A 43 39.64 -33.46 -2.92
C ALA A 43 40.23 -34.42 -3.97
N PRO A 44 40.24 -34.02 -5.25
CA PRO A 44 41.48 -34.09 -6.02
C PRO A 44 41.80 -32.81 -6.79
N ALA A 45 43.09 -32.66 -7.08
CA ALA A 45 43.71 -31.55 -7.77
C ALA A 45 43.79 -31.73 -9.30
N ALA A 46 43.96 -30.58 -9.95
CA ALA A 46 44.74 -30.30 -11.17
C ALA A 46 44.25 -30.79 -12.55
N GLY A 47 44.19 -29.84 -13.51
CA GLY A 47 44.46 -30.13 -14.92
C GLY A 47 43.77 -29.24 -15.96
N GLY A 48 44.45 -28.21 -16.44
CA GLY A 48 44.67 -28.04 -17.89
C GLY A 48 43.67 -27.26 -18.76
N SER A 49 44.10 -26.04 -19.11
CA SER A 49 44.24 -25.54 -20.49
C SER A 49 43.01 -25.14 -21.34
N GLY A 50 43.04 -23.88 -21.80
CA GLY A 50 42.70 -23.53 -23.19
C GLY A 50 41.38 -22.80 -23.42
N ASN A 51 41.46 -21.47 -23.57
CA ASN A 51 41.25 -20.77 -24.84
C ASN A 51 40.70 -19.36 -24.63
N ALA A 52 41.57 -18.38 -24.87
CA ALA A 52 41.20 -17.00 -25.10
C ALA A 52 40.54 -16.87 -26.48
N SER A 53 39.36 -16.23 -26.53
CA SER A 53 38.85 -15.57 -27.73
C SER A 53 37.98 -14.37 -27.33
N SER A 54 38.67 -13.24 -27.25
CA SER A 54 38.24 -11.88 -27.61
C SER A 54 36.73 -11.61 -27.69
N SER A 55 36.18 -11.08 -26.61
CA SER A 55 34.90 -10.36 -26.61
C SER A 55 35.15 -8.91 -27.04
N ARG A 56 34.55 -8.49 -28.15
CA ARG A 56 34.42 -7.06 -28.50
C ARG A 56 33.68 -6.33 -27.37
N PRO A 57 34.13 -5.15 -26.90
CA PRO A 57 33.33 -4.38 -25.95
C PRO A 57 32.12 -3.80 -26.68
N ALA A 58 30.92 -4.10 -26.17
CA ALA A 58 29.72 -3.36 -26.51
C ALA A 58 29.86 -1.94 -25.93
N SER A 59 29.68 -0.93 -26.77
CA SER A 59 29.65 0.48 -26.36
C SER A 59 28.62 0.68 -25.24
N ALA A 60 29.07 1.14 -24.08
CA ALA A 60 28.19 1.56 -22.99
C ALA A 60 27.34 2.77 -23.43
N PRO A 61 26.06 2.87 -23.01
CA PRO A 61 25.28 4.10 -23.17
C PRO A 61 25.92 5.23 -22.36
N PRO A 62 25.79 6.50 -22.80
CA PRO A 62 26.44 7.62 -22.14
C PRO A 62 25.90 7.79 -20.72
N LEU A 63 26.82 7.88 -19.76
CA LEU A 63 26.54 8.24 -18.38
C LEU A 63 25.88 9.63 -18.36
N VAL A 64 24.65 9.70 -17.86
CA VAL A 64 23.97 10.95 -17.53
C VAL A 64 24.86 11.69 -16.54
N GLN A 65 25.33 12.88 -16.90
CA GLN A 65 26.15 13.68 -15.99
C GLN A 65 25.29 14.16 -14.82
N PRO A 66 25.77 14.06 -13.56
CA PRO A 66 25.04 14.57 -12.41
C PRO A 66 24.94 16.10 -12.48
N VAL A 67 23.75 16.63 -12.23
CA VAL A 67 23.49 18.07 -12.13
C VAL A 67 24.29 18.63 -10.94
N PRO A 68 24.97 19.78 -11.07
CA PRO A 68 25.67 20.41 -9.97
C PRO A 68 24.72 20.73 -8.80
N VAL A 69 25.14 20.33 -7.60
CA VAL A 69 24.43 20.44 -6.32
C VAL A 69 23.84 21.83 -5.98
N PRO A 70 24.40 22.99 -6.41
CA PRO A 70 23.84 24.30 -6.04
C PRO A 70 22.44 24.57 -6.63
N GLU A 71 22.11 23.99 -7.77
CA GLU A 71 20.88 24.28 -8.51
C GLU A 71 19.69 23.46 -8.00
N ALA A 72 19.96 22.25 -7.48
CA ALA A 72 18.96 21.36 -6.89
C ALA A 72 18.44 21.85 -5.51
N LEU A 73 19.17 22.72 -4.83
CA LEU A 73 18.75 23.33 -3.56
C LEU A 73 17.88 24.59 -3.76
N ALA A 74 17.87 25.16 -4.98
CA ALA A 74 17.10 26.36 -5.31
C ALA A 74 15.67 26.03 -5.76
N ASP A 75 15.43 24.81 -6.23
CA ASP A 75 14.11 24.30 -6.59
C ASP A 75 13.77 23.07 -5.74
N PRO A 76 12.86 23.17 -4.75
CA PRO A 76 12.43 22.01 -3.97
C PRO A 76 11.75 20.92 -4.82
N ARG A 77 11.39 21.19 -6.08
CA ARG A 77 10.97 20.17 -7.06
C ARG A 77 12.12 19.42 -7.70
N ALA A 78 13.34 19.96 -7.74
CA ALA A 78 14.50 19.28 -8.30
C ALA A 78 14.95 18.05 -7.47
N LEU A 79 14.47 17.93 -6.22
CA LEU A 79 14.63 16.74 -5.38
C LEU A 79 13.49 15.71 -5.56
N GLN A 80 12.53 15.98 -6.44
CA GLN A 80 11.44 15.06 -6.78
C GLN A 80 11.84 14.30 -8.05
N PRO A 81 11.91 12.95 -8.03
CA PRO A 81 12.03 12.18 -9.26
C PRO A 81 10.92 12.57 -10.22
N GLU A 82 11.30 13.01 -11.42
CA GLU A 82 10.36 13.26 -12.50
C GLU A 82 9.55 11.99 -12.78
N PRO A 83 8.21 12.10 -12.96
CA PRO A 83 7.38 10.96 -13.31
C PRO A 83 7.87 10.29 -14.60
N LEU A 84 7.69 8.97 -14.71
CA LEU A 84 8.13 8.23 -15.89
C LEU A 84 7.50 8.81 -17.17
N MET A 85 8.32 9.00 -18.21
CA MET A 85 7.84 9.27 -19.57
C MET A 85 7.21 7.99 -20.13
N LEU A 86 5.88 7.89 -20.08
CA LEU A 86 5.12 6.73 -20.54
C LEU A 86 4.50 6.97 -21.92
N ASN A 87 4.42 5.91 -22.73
CA ASN A 87 3.62 5.96 -23.95
C ASN A 87 2.14 5.72 -23.62
N PHE A 88 1.40 6.80 -23.41
CA PHE A 88 -0.04 6.78 -23.11
C PHE A 88 -0.95 6.46 -24.32
N SER A 89 -0.37 6.14 -25.48
CA SER A 89 -1.13 5.83 -26.71
C SER A 89 -1.23 4.32 -26.99
N ALA A 90 -0.72 3.49 -26.09
CA ALA A 90 -0.72 2.03 -26.23
C ALA A 90 -1.31 1.37 -24.97
N PRO A 91 -1.90 0.17 -25.09
CA PRO A 91 -2.35 -0.59 -23.93
C PRO A 91 -1.25 -0.76 -22.86
N PRO A 92 -1.60 -0.71 -21.57
CA PRO A 92 -2.96 -0.62 -21.03
C PRO A 92 -3.50 0.82 -20.89
N PHE A 93 -2.88 1.81 -21.53
CA PHE A 93 -3.36 3.19 -21.47
C PHE A 93 -4.36 3.49 -22.59
N GLU A 94 -5.48 4.12 -22.22
CA GLU A 94 -6.54 4.54 -23.13
C GLU A 94 -6.82 6.04 -22.94
N ARG A 95 -6.47 6.85 -23.93
CA ARG A 95 -6.79 8.28 -23.93
C ARG A 95 -8.25 8.51 -24.34
N LYS A 96 -9.04 9.15 -23.48
CA LYS A 96 -10.42 9.55 -23.78
C LYS A 96 -10.48 10.91 -24.48
N PRO A 97 -11.59 11.23 -25.17
CA PRO A 97 -11.74 12.51 -25.89
C PRO A 97 -11.62 13.77 -25.02
N ASP A 98 -11.89 13.65 -23.72
CA ASP A 98 -11.76 14.73 -22.73
C ASP A 98 -10.32 14.99 -22.27
N GLY A 99 -9.35 14.26 -22.83
CA GLY A 99 -7.93 14.39 -22.52
C GLY A 99 -7.44 13.54 -21.36
N ARG A 100 -8.33 12.89 -20.59
CA ARG A 100 -7.96 11.95 -19.53
C ARG A 100 -7.37 10.67 -20.12
N VAL A 101 -6.47 10.04 -19.37
CA VAL A 101 -5.84 8.78 -19.74
C VAL A 101 -6.24 7.72 -18.72
N PHE A 102 -6.94 6.68 -19.16
CA PHE A 102 -7.37 5.59 -18.30
C PHE A 102 -6.33 4.47 -18.37
N LYS A 103 -5.91 3.95 -17.21
CA LYS A 103 -5.10 2.72 -17.16
C LYS A 103 -6.07 1.54 -17.01
N SER A 104 -6.44 0.93 -18.13
CA SER A 104 -7.61 0.05 -18.24
C SER A 104 -7.53 -1.21 -17.37
N ASP A 105 -6.34 -1.77 -17.19
CA ASP A 105 -6.09 -2.89 -16.28
C ASP A 105 -6.35 -2.51 -14.82
N VAL A 106 -5.89 -1.33 -14.38
CA VAL A 106 -6.12 -0.86 -13.00
C VAL A 106 -7.57 -0.44 -12.78
N ILE A 107 -8.22 0.16 -13.79
CA ILE A 107 -9.66 0.47 -13.75
C ILE A 107 -10.49 -0.81 -13.61
N ALA A 108 -10.12 -1.88 -14.31
CA ALA A 108 -10.79 -3.16 -14.18
C ALA A 108 -10.61 -3.75 -12.76
N THR A 109 -9.41 -3.66 -12.19
CA THR A 109 -9.15 -4.05 -10.79
C THR A 109 -9.98 -3.22 -9.81
N ALA A 110 -10.02 -1.90 -9.99
CA ALA A 110 -10.79 -0.98 -9.16
C ALA A 110 -12.30 -1.28 -9.20
N GLY A 111 -12.82 -1.75 -10.34
CA GLY A 111 -14.24 -2.08 -10.48
C GLY A 111 -14.75 -3.21 -9.58
N SER A 112 -13.85 -3.99 -8.97
CA SER A 112 -14.22 -4.98 -7.95
C SER A 112 -14.28 -4.41 -6.54
N LEU A 113 -13.81 -3.18 -6.30
CA LEU A 113 -13.77 -2.58 -4.98
C LEU A 113 -15.16 -2.53 -4.33
N ASN A 114 -15.25 -2.97 -3.08
CA ASN A 114 -16.45 -3.17 -2.28
C ASN A 114 -17.43 -4.22 -2.84
N SER A 115 -16.99 -5.13 -3.72
CA SER A 115 -17.85 -6.20 -4.21
C SER A 115 -18.22 -7.20 -3.12
N ALA A 116 -19.50 -7.56 -3.05
CA ALA A 116 -20.02 -8.58 -2.15
C ALA A 116 -19.45 -10.00 -2.43
N ASP A 117 -18.77 -10.19 -3.57
CA ASP A 117 -18.22 -11.48 -3.99
C ASP A 117 -16.88 -11.84 -3.33
N HIS A 118 -16.28 -10.94 -2.55
CA HIS A 118 -15.02 -11.19 -1.85
C HIS A 118 -15.01 -10.61 -0.43
N GLU A 119 -13.99 -10.97 0.33
CA GLU A 119 -13.80 -10.53 1.71
C GLU A 119 -13.42 -9.04 1.77
N PRO A 120 -13.72 -8.34 2.89
CA PRO A 120 -13.35 -6.94 3.08
C PRO A 120 -11.84 -6.69 2.99
N LEU A 121 -11.00 -7.63 3.42
CA LEU A 121 -9.55 -7.50 3.31
C LEU A 121 -9.10 -7.33 1.85
N SER A 122 -9.79 -7.96 0.90
CA SER A 122 -9.47 -7.84 -0.52
C SER A 122 -9.76 -6.45 -1.08
N ASP A 123 -10.61 -5.63 -0.45
CA ASP A 123 -10.75 -4.22 -0.82
C ASP A 123 -9.43 -3.48 -0.58
N LEU A 124 -8.76 -3.75 0.54
CA LEU A 124 -7.50 -3.11 0.88
C LEU A 124 -6.36 -3.60 -0.04
N GLU A 125 -6.38 -4.87 -0.45
CA GLU A 125 -5.43 -5.40 -1.44
C GLU A 125 -5.63 -4.75 -2.84
N ILE A 126 -6.89 -4.52 -3.23
CA ILE A 126 -7.23 -3.78 -4.45
C ILE A 126 -6.70 -2.34 -4.36
N LEU A 127 -6.93 -1.66 -3.23
CA LEU A 127 -6.39 -0.31 -3.01
C LEU A 127 -4.86 -0.30 -3.01
N GLY A 128 -4.21 -1.28 -2.37
CA GLY A 128 -2.76 -1.47 -2.44
C GLY A 128 -2.26 -1.55 -3.88
N THR A 129 -2.91 -2.37 -4.71
CA THR A 129 -2.58 -2.51 -6.14
C THR A 129 -2.72 -1.19 -6.91
N ILE A 130 -3.77 -0.40 -6.62
CA ILE A 130 -3.99 0.91 -7.24
C ILE A 130 -2.89 1.90 -6.84
N ILE A 131 -2.55 1.96 -5.55
CA ILE A 131 -1.50 2.82 -5.01
C ILE A 131 -0.11 2.39 -5.51
N ASP A 132 0.15 1.09 -5.64
CA ASP A 132 1.33 0.55 -6.30
C ASP A 132 1.46 1.02 -7.74
N SER A 133 0.37 0.94 -8.52
CA SER A 133 0.39 1.44 -9.88
C SER A 133 0.63 2.94 -9.94
N TYR A 134 0.12 3.73 -8.98
CA TYR A 134 0.41 5.16 -8.90
C TYR A 134 1.91 5.39 -8.63
N ARG A 135 2.46 4.76 -7.58
CA ARG A 135 3.89 4.83 -7.21
C ARG A 135 4.81 4.39 -8.35
N ALA A 136 4.43 3.36 -9.10
CA ALA A 136 5.20 2.87 -10.24
C ALA A 136 5.34 3.91 -11.37
N ILE A 137 4.47 4.93 -11.41
CA ILE A 137 4.46 5.97 -12.44
C ILE A 137 5.06 7.27 -11.92
N PHE A 138 4.60 7.70 -10.73
CA PHE A 138 4.93 9.00 -10.14
C PHE A 138 6.10 8.94 -9.16
N ARG A 139 6.59 7.75 -8.80
CA ARG A 139 7.71 7.53 -7.85
C ARG A 139 7.43 8.06 -6.44
N GLU A 140 6.16 8.24 -6.11
CA GLU A 140 5.67 8.69 -4.81
C GLU A 140 4.22 8.26 -4.59
N ASN A 141 3.78 8.32 -3.34
CA ASN A 141 2.37 8.20 -2.98
C ASN A 141 1.53 9.34 -3.58
N PRO A 142 0.22 9.15 -3.80
CA PRO A 142 -0.68 10.27 -4.03
C PRO A 142 -0.62 11.28 -2.86
N ILE A 143 -0.99 12.54 -3.13
CA ILE A 143 -0.82 13.69 -2.22
C ILE A 143 -1.32 13.39 -0.79
N ALA A 144 -0.60 13.92 0.20
CA ALA A 144 -0.48 13.39 1.55
C ALA A 144 -1.68 13.62 2.48
N GLY A 145 -2.44 12.55 2.72
CA GLY A 145 -3.02 12.23 4.03
C GLY A 145 -4.53 12.32 4.14
N GLU A 146 -5.16 13.20 3.37
CA GLU A 146 -6.63 13.31 3.34
C GLU A 146 -7.21 12.43 2.23
N ASN A 147 -8.26 11.68 2.53
CA ASN A 147 -8.89 10.74 1.60
C ASN A 147 -9.23 11.41 0.26
N ARG A 148 -9.82 12.60 0.32
CA ARG A 148 -10.23 13.38 -0.85
C ARG A 148 -9.08 13.78 -1.77
N GLU A 149 -7.90 14.07 -1.21
CA GLU A 149 -6.70 14.39 -1.99
C GLU A 149 -6.15 13.16 -2.70
N VAL A 150 -6.21 12.00 -2.02
CA VAL A 150 -5.89 10.71 -2.63
C VAL A 150 -6.85 10.41 -3.78
N VAL A 151 -8.16 10.58 -3.58
CA VAL A 151 -9.17 10.39 -4.63
C VAL A 151 -8.92 11.34 -5.81
N GLU A 152 -8.68 12.62 -5.56
CA GLU A 152 -8.36 13.59 -6.62
C GLU A 152 -7.15 13.13 -7.44
N ALA A 153 -6.08 12.69 -6.79
CA ALA A 153 -4.89 12.17 -7.47
C ALA A 153 -5.19 10.91 -8.30
N LEU A 154 -5.98 9.97 -7.79
CA LEU A 154 -6.33 8.70 -8.46
C LEU A 154 -7.35 8.88 -9.60
N THR A 155 -8.12 9.96 -9.58
CA THR A 155 -9.22 10.24 -10.55
C THR A 155 -8.81 11.21 -11.68
N GLY A 156 -7.54 11.60 -11.75
CA GLY A 156 -6.98 12.42 -12.83
C GLY A 156 -6.51 13.83 -12.43
N GLY A 157 -6.51 14.16 -11.14
CA GLY A 157 -5.92 15.38 -10.58
C GLY A 157 -4.37 15.41 -10.59
N ASN A 158 -3.73 14.41 -11.18
CA ASN A 158 -2.27 14.34 -11.35
C ASN A 158 -1.78 15.00 -12.67
N VAL A 159 -0.46 15.15 -12.80
CA VAL A 159 0.20 15.82 -13.93
C VAL A 159 -0.08 15.17 -15.30
N TYR A 160 -0.44 13.88 -15.32
CA TYR A 160 -0.70 13.14 -16.55
C TYR A 160 -2.20 13.02 -16.89
N LYS A 161 -3.09 13.57 -16.06
CA LYS A 161 -4.53 13.31 -16.15
C LYS A 161 -4.84 11.80 -16.18
N LEU A 162 -4.01 11.02 -15.47
CA LEU A 162 -4.10 9.57 -15.40
C LEU A 162 -5.22 9.19 -14.43
N VAL A 163 -6.12 8.33 -14.87
CA VAL A 163 -7.26 7.83 -14.13
C VAL A 163 -6.98 6.36 -13.79
N LEU A 164 -6.86 6.08 -12.51
CA LEU A 164 -6.67 4.74 -11.93
C LEU A 164 -7.96 4.25 -11.26
N VAL A 165 -8.79 5.16 -10.78
CA VAL A 165 -10.16 4.90 -10.30
C VAL A 165 -11.11 5.77 -11.10
N ASP A 166 -12.20 5.19 -11.62
CA ASP A 166 -13.20 5.97 -12.36
C ASP A 166 -13.84 7.01 -11.43
N PRO A 167 -13.94 8.30 -11.81
CA PRO A 167 -14.54 9.31 -10.93
C PRO A 167 -16.04 9.09 -10.64
N GLY A 168 -16.71 8.26 -11.44
CA GLY A 168 -18.08 7.80 -11.20
C GLY A 168 -18.15 6.46 -10.47
N HIS A 169 -17.06 5.98 -9.87
CA HIS A 169 -17.03 4.72 -9.14
C HIS A 169 -17.99 4.76 -7.94
N PRO A 170 -18.79 3.70 -7.68
CA PRO A 170 -19.81 3.69 -6.61
C PRO A 170 -19.22 3.82 -5.20
N ALA A 171 -17.95 3.46 -5.02
CA ALA A 171 -17.24 3.65 -3.75
C ALA A 171 -16.78 5.11 -3.51
N ILE A 172 -17.01 6.04 -4.44
CA ILE A 172 -16.75 7.46 -4.23
C ILE A 172 -18.06 8.12 -3.78
N ASN A 173 -18.07 8.66 -2.57
CA ASN A 173 -19.25 9.32 -1.99
C ASN A 173 -19.46 10.74 -2.60
N PRO A 174 -20.58 11.43 -2.30
CA PRO A 174 -20.85 12.77 -2.82
C PRO A 174 -19.84 13.85 -2.40
N ASP A 175 -19.11 13.62 -1.32
CA ASP A 175 -18.05 14.52 -0.84
C ASP A 175 -16.72 14.31 -1.57
N GLY A 176 -16.63 13.30 -2.43
CA GLY A 176 -15.44 12.95 -3.21
C GLY A 176 -14.46 12.07 -2.44
N GLU A 177 -14.93 11.34 -1.44
CA GLU A 177 -14.12 10.41 -0.64
C GLU A 177 -14.35 8.97 -1.07
N LEU A 178 -13.29 8.16 -1.04
CA LEU A 178 -13.37 6.73 -1.22
C LEU A 178 -13.81 6.08 0.09
N VAL A 179 -14.96 5.42 0.08
CA VAL A 179 -15.55 4.79 1.26
C VAL A 179 -15.45 3.27 1.20
N ASP A 180 -15.34 2.64 2.36
CA ASP A 180 -15.43 1.20 2.53
C ASP A 180 -16.88 0.68 2.36
N ARG A 181 -17.06 -0.63 2.51
CA ARG A 181 -18.36 -1.32 2.43
C ARG A 181 -19.41 -0.79 3.41
N TRP A 182 -18.97 -0.17 4.49
CA TRP A 182 -19.81 0.38 5.54
C TRP A 182 -19.97 1.89 5.43
N GLU A 183 -19.66 2.44 4.24
CA GLU A 183 -19.78 3.86 3.91
C GLU A 183 -18.93 4.76 4.82
N THR A 184 -17.82 4.23 5.33
CA THR A 184 -16.84 5.02 6.10
C THR A 184 -15.65 5.34 5.20
N PRO A 185 -15.21 6.61 5.10
CA PRO A 185 -14.04 6.94 4.31
C PRO A 185 -12.82 6.11 4.74
N PHE A 186 -12.14 5.48 3.79
CA PHE A 186 -10.86 4.84 4.06
C PHE A 186 -9.88 5.87 4.65
N ARG A 187 -9.04 5.44 5.59
CA ARG A 187 -7.96 6.29 6.09
C ARG A 187 -6.67 5.93 5.38
N PHE A 188 -6.07 6.91 4.72
CA PHE A 188 -4.76 6.80 4.09
C PHE A 188 -3.72 7.43 5.00
N HIS A 189 -2.77 6.64 5.49
CA HIS A 189 -1.71 7.10 6.38
C HIS A 189 -0.36 6.98 5.68
N PRO A 190 0.15 8.07 5.07
CA PRO A 190 1.47 8.05 4.43
C PRO A 190 2.56 7.97 5.50
N ILE A 191 3.25 6.82 5.58
CA ILE A 191 4.40 6.62 6.48
C ILE A 191 5.68 7.18 5.87
N SER A 192 5.82 7.08 4.55
CA SER A 192 6.94 7.65 3.80
C SER A 192 6.51 8.03 2.39
N ARG A 193 7.46 8.48 1.55
CA ARG A 193 7.21 8.75 0.13
C ARG A 193 6.72 7.52 -0.64
N ALA A 194 7.14 6.32 -0.22
CA ALA A 194 6.92 5.08 -0.96
C ALA A 194 6.08 4.04 -0.18
N HIS A 195 5.61 4.37 1.02
CA HIS A 195 4.85 3.47 1.88
C HIS A 195 3.68 4.22 2.49
N MET A 196 2.50 3.62 2.39
CA MET A 196 1.22 4.15 2.85
C MET A 196 0.45 2.99 3.45
N GLU A 197 -0.06 3.19 4.66
CA GLU A 197 -1.02 2.27 5.27
C GLU A 197 -2.43 2.70 4.87
N ILE A 198 -3.31 1.72 4.72
CA ILE A 198 -4.71 1.92 4.35
C ILE A 198 -5.58 1.19 5.38
N PHE A 199 -6.57 1.89 5.93
CA PHE A 199 -7.46 1.35 6.95
C PHE A 199 -8.92 1.48 6.52
N SER A 200 -9.70 0.42 6.76
CA SER A 200 -11.16 0.49 6.85
C SER A 200 -11.56 0.46 8.33
N ALA A 201 -12.59 1.23 8.67
CA ALA A 201 -13.13 1.30 10.03
C ALA A 201 -14.01 0.09 10.39
N GLY A 202 -14.18 -0.86 9.46
CA GLY A 202 -14.99 -2.03 9.68
C GLY A 202 -16.49 -1.76 9.84
N PRO A 203 -17.28 -2.82 10.10
CA PRO A 203 -18.70 -2.77 10.41
C PRO A 203 -19.14 -1.73 11.45
N ASP A 204 -18.33 -1.47 12.48
CA ASP A 204 -18.70 -0.53 13.55
C ASP A 204 -18.50 0.96 13.19
N ARG A 205 -17.85 1.23 12.05
CA ARG A 205 -17.61 2.55 11.46
C ARG A 205 -16.77 3.46 12.34
N GLN A 206 -15.96 2.89 13.25
CA GLN A 206 -15.13 3.64 14.18
C GLN A 206 -13.68 3.16 14.12
N PHE A 207 -12.78 4.06 13.73
CA PHE A 207 -11.35 3.78 13.83
C PHE A 207 -10.89 3.61 15.28
N GLY A 208 -9.92 2.74 15.49
CA GLY A 208 -9.30 2.43 16.77
C GLY A 208 -10.01 1.31 17.54
N THR A 209 -10.87 0.53 16.88
CA THR A 209 -11.53 -0.63 17.47
C THR A 209 -10.89 -1.94 16.96
N PRO A 210 -11.17 -3.08 17.59
CA PRO A 210 -10.66 -4.38 17.12
C PRO A 210 -11.19 -4.83 15.74
N ASP A 211 -12.16 -4.11 15.18
CA ASP A 211 -12.83 -4.41 13.91
C ASP A 211 -12.16 -3.68 12.71
N ASP A 212 -11.23 -2.77 12.99
CA ASP A 212 -10.42 -2.11 11.97
C ASP A 212 -9.70 -3.14 11.10
N ILE A 213 -9.74 -2.91 9.79
CA ILE A 213 -9.06 -3.75 8.80
C ILE A 213 -7.89 -2.94 8.24
N MET A 214 -6.70 -3.55 8.21
CA MET A 214 -5.51 -2.96 7.62
C MET A 214 -4.70 -3.99 6.83
N VAL A 215 -4.04 -3.53 5.76
CA VAL A 215 -2.99 -4.28 5.08
C VAL A 215 -1.68 -3.55 5.33
N ASP A 216 -0.75 -4.22 5.98
CA ASP A 216 0.59 -3.69 6.18
C ASP A 216 1.41 -4.00 4.92
N GLU A 217 1.68 -2.98 4.10
CA GLU A 217 2.56 -3.16 2.96
C GLU A 217 4.00 -3.32 3.45
N PRO A 218 4.68 -4.45 3.21
CA PRO A 218 6.05 -4.60 3.68
C PRO A 218 6.90 -3.51 3.00
N ALA A 219 7.50 -2.64 3.82
CA ALA A 219 8.58 -1.78 3.36
C ALA A 219 9.62 -2.68 2.68
N VAL A 220 9.83 -2.51 1.37
CA VAL A 220 10.92 -3.18 0.65
C VAL A 220 12.24 -2.61 1.18
N ILE A 221 12.67 -3.11 2.34
CA ILE A 221 14.01 -2.93 2.86
C ILE A 221 14.89 -3.79 1.99
N GLY A 222 15.72 -3.14 1.18
CA GLY A 222 16.65 -3.79 0.26
C GLY A 222 17.38 -4.96 0.92
N ASP A 223 17.41 -6.06 0.16
CA ASP A 223 18.20 -7.27 0.37
C ASP A 223 19.54 -6.97 1.08
N ARG A 224 19.56 -7.15 2.41
CA ARG A 224 20.79 -7.47 3.11
C ARG A 224 20.87 -8.98 3.10
N GLY A 225 21.61 -9.50 2.12
CA GLY A 225 21.98 -10.90 2.05
C GLY A 225 22.53 -11.39 3.39
N PRO A 226 22.34 -12.69 3.72
CA PRO A 226 22.81 -13.24 4.98
C PRO A 226 24.33 -13.07 5.08
N GLY A 227 24.76 -12.60 6.25
CA GLY A 227 26.14 -12.23 6.55
C GLY A 227 27.17 -13.30 6.17
N SER A 228 28.31 -12.81 5.68
CA SER A 228 29.58 -13.53 5.63
C SER A 228 30.18 -13.72 7.02
#